data_AF-A0AAW5K4J7-F1
#
_entry.id   AF-A0AAW5K4J7-F1
#
_cell.length_a   1.000
_cell.length_b   1.000
_cell.length_c   1.000
_cell.angle_alpha   90.00
_cell.angle_beta   90.00
_cell.angle_gamma   90.00
#
_symmetry.space_group_name_H-M   'P 1'
#
loop_
_entity.id
_entity.type
_entity.pdbx_description
1 polymer ?
#
loop_
_entity_poly.entity_id
_entity_poly.type
_entity_poly.pdbx_seq_one_letter_code
_entity_poly.pdbx_strand_id
1 'polypeptide(L)' 'IENNRPVVSSRKVAEVFEKEHKLVMRSIRDLDCSPEFAGCNFAPGSYKDAQNQERPEYLMTRDMTASPLMRQT' A
#
# COMPACT_ATOMS: atom_id res chain seq x y z
N ILE A 1 4.11 -8.96 10.42
CA ILE A 1 2.95 -9.81 10.04
C ILE A 1 1.78 -9.29 10.85
N GLU A 2 0.95 -8.43 10.28
CA GLU A 2 -0.35 -8.13 10.87
C GLU A 2 -1.34 -9.20 10.38
N ASN A 3 -2.04 -9.84 11.31
CA ASN A 3 -3.15 -10.74 10.98
C ASN A 3 -2.79 -11.91 10.03
N ASN A 4 -1.61 -12.53 10.20
CA ASN A 4 -1.13 -13.70 9.43
C ASN A 4 -1.13 -13.53 7.90
N ARG A 5 -1.20 -12.29 7.40
CA ARG A 5 -1.18 -11.95 5.98
C ARG A 5 0.16 -11.28 5.62
N PRO A 6 0.77 -11.63 4.48
CA PRO A 6 1.91 -10.89 3.97
C PRO A 6 1.44 -9.49 3.58
N VAL A 7 1.80 -8.51 4.40
CA VAL A 7 1.64 -7.08 4.12
C VAL A 7 2.98 -6.51 3.66
N VAL A 8 2.93 -5.66 2.65
CA VAL A 8 4.08 -4.96 2.11
C VAL A 8 3.90 -3.49 2.41
N SER A 9 4.91 -2.88 3.02
CA SER A 9 4.92 -1.43 3.19
C SER A 9 5.21 -0.76 1.86
N SER A 10 4.54 0.37 1.61
CA SER A 10 4.86 1.31 0.54
C SER A 10 6.35 1.72 0.49
N ARG A 11 7.06 1.67 1.62
CA ARG A 11 8.53 1.80 1.66
C ARG A 11 9.24 0.65 1.00
N LYS A 12 8.83 -0.59 1.30
CA LYS A 12 9.41 -1.78 0.66
C LYS A 12 9.13 -1.80 -0.83
N VAL A 13 7.96 -1.33 -1.26
CA VAL A 13 7.67 -1.09 -2.69
C VAL A 13 8.63 -0.05 -3.27
N ALA A 14 8.84 1.08 -2.61
CA ALA A 14 9.78 2.10 -3.04
C ALA A 14 11.21 1.54 -3.20
N GLU A 15 11.67 0.74 -2.24
CA GLU A 15 12.99 0.08 -2.26
C GLU A 15 13.12 -0.96 -3.38
N VAL A 16 12.13 -1.85 -3.54
CA VAL A 16 12.17 -2.93 -4.55
C VAL A 16 12.10 -2.38 -5.97
N PHE A 17 11.33 -1.32 -6.18
CA PHE A 17 11.18 -0.69 -7.50
C PHE A 17 12.19 0.45 -7.73
N GLU A 18 13.10 0.69 -6.79
CA GLU A 18 14.08 1.79 -6.84
C GLU A 18 13.43 3.15 -7.13
N LYS A 19 12.26 3.38 -6.54
CA LYS A 19 11.48 4.62 -6.69
C LYS A 19 11.50 5.43 -5.41
N GLU A 20 11.34 6.73 -5.53
CA GLU A 20 11.13 7.57 -4.36
C GLU A 20 9.83 7.21 -3.64
N HIS A 21 9.88 7.08 -2.31
CA HIS A 21 8.72 6.81 -1.48
C HIS A 21 7.60 7.84 -1.70
N LYS A 22 7.96 9.11 -1.95
CA LYS A 22 7.01 10.18 -2.29
C LYS A 22 6.22 9.89 -3.58
N LEU A 23 6.87 9.32 -4.60
CA LEU A 23 6.19 8.94 -5.85
C LEU A 23 5.25 7.77 -5.61
N VAL A 24 5.68 6.77 -4.82
CA VAL A 24 4.82 5.64 -4.44
C VAL A 24 3.60 6.12 -3.64
N MET A 25 3.76 7.00 -2.66
CA MET A 25 2.66 7.66 -1.92
C MET A 25 1.70 8.42 -2.84
N ARG A 26 2.22 9.06 -3.90
CA ARG A 26 1.39 9.75 -4.88
C ARG A 26 0.63 8.74 -5.72
N SER A 27 1.30 7.74 -6.28
CA SER A 27 0.66 6.69 -7.08
C SER A 27 -0.45 5.99 -6.32
N ILE A 28 -0.29 5.72 -5.02
CA ILE A 28 -1.34 5.09 -4.21
C ILE A 28 -2.57 5.99 -4.07
N ARG A 29 -2.36 7.29 -3.88
CA ARG A 29 -3.46 8.27 -3.81
C ARG A 29 -4.14 8.50 -5.16
N ASP A 30 -3.39 8.29 -6.24
CA ASP A 30 -3.81 8.47 -7.63
C ASP A 30 -4.34 7.16 -8.25
N LEU A 31 -4.32 6.04 -7.50
CA LEU A 31 -4.90 4.78 -7.96
C LEU A 31 -6.40 4.99 -8.16
N ASP A 32 -6.81 4.95 -9.43
CA ASP A 32 -8.22 4.94 -9.83
C ASP A 32 -8.82 3.58 -9.43
N CYS A 33 -9.23 3.48 -8.18
CA CYS A 33 -9.77 2.28 -7.57
C CYS A 33 -11.00 2.65 -6.73
N SER A 34 -11.98 1.76 -6.68
CA SER A 34 -13.16 1.98 -5.84
C SER A 34 -12.74 2.14 -4.37
N PRO A 35 -13.39 3.04 -3.60
CA PRO A 35 -13.02 3.32 -2.21
C PRO A 35 -13.03 2.07 -1.31
N GLU A 36 -13.90 1.09 -1.62
CA GLU A 36 -13.93 -0.21 -0.94
C GLU A 36 -12.68 -1.05 -1.20
N PHE A 37 -12.18 -1.05 -2.44
CA PHE A 37 -10.94 -1.73 -2.82
C PHE A 37 -9.73 -1.02 -2.22
N ALA A 38 -9.74 0.31 -2.24
CA ALA A 38 -8.70 1.12 -1.61
C ALA A 38 -8.64 0.86 -0.10
N GLY A 39 -9.77 0.87 0.60
CA GLY A 39 -9.85 0.63 2.04
C GLY A 39 -9.52 -0.81 2.46
N CYS A 40 -9.82 -1.81 1.64
CA CYS A 40 -9.47 -3.21 1.93
C CYS A 40 -7.99 -3.53 1.67
N ASN A 41 -7.37 -2.88 0.69
CA ASN A 41 -6.01 -3.23 0.25
C ASN A 41 -4.94 -2.24 0.73
N PHE A 42 -5.30 -0.98 1.06
CA PHE A 42 -4.37 0.06 1.49
C PHE A 42 -4.78 0.59 2.86
N ALA A 43 -4.10 0.11 3.89
CA ALA A 43 -4.28 0.61 5.25
C ALA A 43 -3.29 1.76 5.54
N PRO A 44 -3.74 2.88 6.14
CA PRO A 44 -2.82 3.88 6.65
C PRO A 44 -2.02 3.30 7.81
N GLY A 45 -0.70 3.46 7.76
CA GLY A 45 0.23 3.07 8.79
C GLY A 45 1.23 4.18 9.10
N SER A 46 2.09 3.95 10.08
CA SER A 46 3.18 4.84 10.42
C SER A 46 4.44 4.05 10.69
N TYR A 47 5.60 4.68 10.45
CA TYR A 47 6.89 4.12 10.81
C TYR A 47 7.81 5.16 11.41
N LYS A 48 8.82 4.67 12.12
CA LYS A 48 9.92 5.50 12.61
C LYS A 48 11.04 5.50 11.58
N ASP A 49 11.35 6.69 11.09
CA ASP A 49 12.51 6.90 10.22
C ASP A 49 13.84 6.74 10.99
N ALA A 50 14.98 6.77 10.29
CA ALA A 50 16.32 6.80 10.90
C ALA A 50 16.49 7.94 11.93
N GLN A 51 15.72 9.03 11.78
CA GLN A 51 15.68 10.14 12.74
C GLN A 51 14.67 9.93 13.90
N ASN A 52 14.13 8.71 14.05
CA ASN A 52 13.10 8.35 15.03
C ASN A 52 11.82 9.21 14.96
N GLN A 53 11.58 9.82 13.79
CA GLN A 53 10.38 10.58 13.50
C GLN A 53 9.30 9.67 12.93
N GLU A 54 8.07 9.86 13.39
CA GLU A 54 6.91 9.17 12.85
C GLU A 54 6.56 9.74 11.47
N ARG A 55 6.63 8.88 10.46
CA ARG A 55 6.30 9.21 9.08
C ARG A 55 5.13 8.33 8.65
N PRO A 56 4.15 8.89 7.91
CA PRO A 56 3.04 8.10 7.39
C PRO A 56 3.58 7.14 6.32
N GLU A 57 3.03 5.93 6.31
CA GLU A 57 3.20 4.96 5.24
C GLU A 57 1.87 4.28 4.92
N TYR A 58 1.74 3.68 3.74
CA TYR A 58 0.65 2.77 3.45
C TYR A 58 1.13 1.33 3.57
N LEU A 59 0.35 0.52 4.27
CA LEU A 59 0.48 -0.93 4.34
C LEU A 59 -0.44 -1.55 3.29
N MET A 60 0.12 -2.41 2.46
CA MET A 60 -0.57 -3.03 1.35
C MET A 60 -0.67 -4.53 1.54
N THR A 61 -1.86 -5.10 1.40
CA THR A 61 -2.04 -6.56 1.36
C THR A 61 -1.84 -7.06 -0.08
N ARG A 62 -1.23 -8.24 -0.24
CA ARG A 62 -0.98 -8.87 -1.56
C ARG A 62 -2.26 -9.22 -2.35
N ASP A 63 -3.43 -9.04 -1.74
CA ASP A 63 -4.72 -9.45 -2.29
C ASP A 63 -5.29 -8.49 -3.36
N MET A 64 -4.47 -7.53 -3.83
CA MET A 64 -4.83 -6.58 -4.91
C MET A 64 -5.38 -7.23 -6.19
N THR A 65 -5.24 -8.55 -6.36
CA THR A 65 -5.71 -9.29 -7.55
C THR A 65 -6.99 -10.09 -7.30
N ALA A 66 -7.46 -10.23 -6.06
CA ALA A 66 -8.55 -11.15 -5.72
C ALA A 66 -9.88 -10.47 -5.41
N SER A 67 -10.20 -9.38 -6.12
CA SER A 67 -11.59 -8.95 -6.25
C SER A 67 -12.24 -9.69 -7.42
N PRO A 68 -13.16 -10.66 -7.20
CA PRO A 68 -13.86 -11.36 -8.28
C PRO A 68 -14.84 -10.47 -9.08
N LEU A 69 -14.81 -9.14 -8.90
CA LEU A 69 -15.67 -8.19 -9.61
C LEU A 69 -15.06 -7.66 -10.91
N MET A 70 -14.14 -8.40 -11.52
CA MET A 70 -13.77 -8.25 -12.94
C MET A 70 -14.25 -9.43 -13.77
N ARG A 71 -15.47 -9.90 -13.49
CA ARG A 71 -16.25 -10.73 -14.41
C ARG A 71 -17.57 -10.04 -14.71
N GLN A 72 -17.61 -9.30 -15.81
CA GLN A 72 -18.43 -9.63 -16.98
C GLN A 72 -18.35 -8.48 -18.01
N THR A 73 -17.73 -8.78 -19.15
CA THR A 73 -18.19 -8.33 -20.45
C THR A 73 -18.34 -9.58 -21.30
#